data_AF-A0A1P8WMQ2-F1
#
_entry.id   AF-A0A1P8WMQ2-F1
#
_cell.length_a   1.000
_cell.length_b   1.000
_cell.length_c   1.000
_cell.angle_alpha   90.00
_cell.angle_beta   90.00
_cell.angle_gamma   90.00
#
_symmetry.space_group_name_H-M   'P 1'
#
loop_
_entity.id
_entity.type
_entity.pdbx_description
1 polymer ?
#
loop_
_entity_poly.entity_id
_entity_poly.type
_entity_poly.pdbx_seq_one_letter_code
_entity_poly.pdbx_strand_id
1 'polypeptide(L)'
;MNGSSTKLGIHRESLTVIGVAVLLTVVLLLLAFRSSSQPVKRKQDEFTGTETSKLLRLKKTDAVCQELLKRNGISLPVLRDCLLHLAKSRRTTNLNILLEWIKALPADAPYSEQQNASRVLSDMSATQRQHGQEQMSQWSKDDLSIAAKRMVTATELAAGPDRFDLPSTARETDRLKECLIVLPLIPSVAVQESYYDDIQLLLARSTHEQSTADDPLQRLLITTIARMRGRDADRARDLVELIVAKQHSALAIASLDQLPAESWPDQQLGFLAAAVIAFVADSNSEAERQTGFELGEKIANRLPEEKRSRFTKRLAELRANDSESR
;
A
#
# COMPACT_ATOMS: atom_id res chain seq x y z
N MET A 1 0.47 55.19 75.98
CA MET A 1 1.55 54.19 76.13
C MET A 1 1.81 53.58 74.77
N ASN A 2 3.00 53.85 74.24
CA ASN A 2 3.50 53.37 72.95
C ASN A 2 3.85 51.88 73.03
N GLY A 3 3.76 51.17 71.90
CA GLY A 3 4.34 49.83 71.81
C GLY A 3 4.08 49.07 70.51
N SER A 4 5.03 49.20 69.57
CA SER A 4 5.56 48.11 68.74
C SER A 4 4.68 47.50 67.63
N SER A 5 4.77 48.09 66.44
CA SER A 5 4.62 47.42 65.14
C SER A 5 5.97 47.46 64.42
N THR A 6 6.56 46.30 64.09
CA THR A 6 7.51 46.06 62.99
C THR A 6 8.13 44.66 63.11
N LYS A 7 7.84 43.76 62.16
CA LYS A 7 8.73 42.70 61.63
C LYS A 7 7.92 41.75 60.71
N LEU A 8 7.67 42.19 59.48
CA LEU A 8 7.13 41.33 58.41
C LEU A 8 7.56 41.87 57.03
N GLY A 9 8.87 41.96 56.82
CA GLY A 9 9.44 42.53 55.60
C GLY A 9 10.55 41.72 54.91
N ILE A 10 11.03 40.62 55.51
CA ILE A 10 12.29 39.99 55.07
C ILE A 10 12.07 38.69 54.24
N HIS A 11 10.86 38.10 54.24
CA HIS A 11 10.64 36.81 53.56
C HIS A 11 10.24 36.88 52.08
N ARG A 12 9.94 38.07 51.52
CA ARG A 12 9.54 38.18 50.10
C ARG A 12 10.71 38.26 49.13
N GLU A 13 11.88 38.73 49.57
CA GLU A 13 13.05 38.88 48.70
C GLU A 13 13.83 37.57 48.52
N SER A 14 13.75 36.62 49.47
CA SER A 14 14.44 35.33 49.34
C SER A 14 13.78 34.37 48.36
N LEU A 15 12.46 34.48 48.14
CA LEU A 15 11.69 33.60 47.27
C LEU A 15 11.89 33.92 45.78
N THR A 16 12.10 35.19 45.43
CA THR A 16 12.36 35.60 44.04
C THR A 16 13.74 35.15 43.57
N VAL A 17 14.75 35.19 44.43
CA VAL A 17 16.12 34.77 44.09
C VAL A 17 16.20 33.26 43.79
N ILE A 18 15.51 32.43 44.57
CA ILE A 18 15.49 30.97 44.36
C ILE A 18 14.74 30.63 43.06
N GLY A 19 13.61 31.29 42.78
CA GLY A 19 12.85 31.08 41.55
C GLY A 19 13.65 31.40 40.29
N VAL A 20 14.39 32.52 40.30
CA VAL A 20 15.27 32.90 39.19
C VAL A 20 16.42 31.91 39.02
N ALA A 21 17.04 31.43 40.09
CA ALA A 21 18.13 30.46 40.01
C ALA A 21 17.69 29.12 39.42
N VAL A 22 16.52 28.60 39.81
CA VAL A 22 15.97 27.35 39.24
C VAL A 22 15.65 27.52 37.75
N LEU A 23 15.01 28.63 37.38
CA LEU A 23 14.65 28.89 35.99
C LEU A 23 15.89 29.07 35.11
N LEU A 24 16.93 29.72 35.61
CA LEU A 24 18.20 29.88 34.93
C LEU A 24 18.95 28.55 34.79
N THR A 25 18.86 27.66 35.79
CA THR A 25 19.43 26.31 35.72
C THR A 25 18.71 25.44 34.69
N VAL A 26 17.37 25.52 34.61
CA VAL A 26 16.57 24.83 33.59
C VAL A 26 16.90 25.37 32.19
N VAL A 27 17.02 26.69 32.03
CA VAL A 27 17.41 27.31 30.75
C VAL A 27 18.83 26.91 30.35
N LEU A 28 19.79 26.88 31.29
CA LEU A 28 21.16 26.43 31.01
C LEU A 28 21.21 24.94 30.66
N LEU A 29 20.42 24.09 31.32
CA LEU A 29 20.29 22.68 30.96
C LEU A 29 19.67 22.50 29.57
N LEU A 30 18.65 23.28 29.23
CA LEU A 30 18.03 23.26 27.91
C LEU A 30 18.99 23.78 26.83
N LEU A 31 19.77 24.82 27.11
CA LEU A 31 20.79 25.35 26.19
C LEU A 31 21.98 24.39 26.03
N ALA A 32 22.42 23.74 27.11
CA ALA A 32 23.45 22.70 27.04
C ALA A 32 22.98 21.48 26.23
N PHE A 33 21.71 21.09 26.37
CA PHE A 33 21.11 20.06 25.52
C PHE A 33 20.99 20.48 24.06
N ARG A 34 20.76 21.78 23.79
CA ARG A 34 20.65 22.34 22.43
C ARG A 34 22.01 22.55 21.76
N SER A 35 23.09 22.77 22.52
CA SER A 35 24.42 23.01 21.98
C SER A 35 25.13 21.73 21.51
N SER A 36 24.68 20.55 21.95
CA SER A 36 25.25 19.26 21.52
C SER A 36 24.73 18.76 20.16
N SER A 37 23.88 19.52 19.45
CA SER A 37 23.46 19.19 18.10
C SER A 37 24.32 19.89 17.04
N GLN A 38 25.65 19.80 17.13
CA GLN A 38 26.44 20.05 15.93
C GLN A 38 26.00 19.03 14.87
N PRO A 39 25.69 19.45 13.63
CA PRO A 39 25.44 18.52 12.55
C PRO A 39 26.76 17.76 12.36
N VAL A 40 26.84 16.55 12.92
CA VAL A 40 27.87 15.60 12.56
C VAL A 40 27.84 15.59 11.04
N LYS A 41 28.90 16.06 10.39
CA LYS A 41 29.16 15.85 8.96
C LYS A 41 29.16 14.34 8.78
N ARG A 42 27.96 13.79 8.59
CA ARG A 42 27.69 12.36 8.63
C ARG A 42 28.43 11.79 7.44
N LYS A 43 29.14 10.69 7.66
CA LYS A 43 29.68 9.80 6.63
C LYS A 43 28.56 9.17 5.77
N GLN A 44 27.54 9.94 5.37
CA GLN A 44 26.44 9.47 4.52
C GLN A 44 26.95 9.05 3.15
N ASP A 45 28.09 9.57 2.71
CA ASP A 45 28.73 9.20 1.45
C ASP A 45 29.47 7.85 1.51
N GLU A 46 29.64 7.23 2.69
CA GLU A 46 30.44 6.00 2.85
C GLU A 46 29.82 4.78 2.16
N PHE A 47 28.50 4.80 1.92
CA PHE A 47 27.77 3.64 1.36
C PHE A 47 27.17 3.90 -0.02
N THR A 48 27.35 5.10 -0.58
CA THR A 48 26.87 5.45 -1.92
C THR A 48 27.52 4.51 -2.94
N GLY A 49 26.70 3.86 -3.77
CA GLY A 49 27.17 2.88 -4.77
C GLY A 49 27.44 1.47 -4.24
N THR A 50 27.32 1.22 -2.92
CA THR A 50 27.39 -0.15 -2.38
C THR A 50 26.13 -0.93 -2.78
N GLU A 51 26.30 -2.16 -3.27
CA GLU A 51 25.19 -3.07 -3.58
C GLU A 51 24.41 -3.48 -2.32
N THR A 52 23.08 -3.66 -2.44
CA THR A 52 22.22 -4.08 -1.32
C THR A 52 22.71 -5.39 -0.69
N SER A 53 23.18 -6.35 -1.49
CA SER A 53 23.73 -7.64 -1.04
C SER A 53 24.95 -7.46 -0.12
N LYS A 54 25.80 -6.47 -0.40
CA LYS A 54 26.97 -6.12 0.40
C LYS A 54 26.55 -5.41 1.69
N LEU A 55 25.62 -4.45 1.60
CA LEU A 55 25.07 -3.74 2.77
C LEU A 55 24.48 -4.71 3.80
N LEU A 56 23.77 -5.75 3.35
CA LEU A 56 23.18 -6.78 4.21
C LEU A 56 24.22 -7.62 4.98
N ARG A 57 25.47 -7.69 4.49
CA ARG A 57 26.57 -8.42 5.13
C ARG A 57 27.38 -7.55 6.10
N LEU A 58 27.22 -6.23 6.06
CA LEU A 58 27.92 -5.32 6.94
C LEU A 58 27.36 -5.40 8.37
N LYS A 59 28.19 -4.98 9.34
CA LYS A 59 27.72 -4.80 10.71
C LYS A 59 26.55 -3.83 10.71
N LYS A 60 25.45 -4.24 11.34
CA LYS A 60 24.23 -3.43 11.49
C LYS A 60 24.52 -2.21 12.37
N THR A 61 24.68 -1.07 11.70
CA THR A 61 24.85 0.25 12.31
C THR A 61 23.72 1.16 11.85
N ASP A 62 23.49 2.29 12.53
CA ASP A 62 22.48 3.26 12.13
C ASP A 62 22.63 3.73 10.68
N ALA A 63 23.86 3.90 10.21
CA ALA A 63 24.14 4.33 8.84
C ALA A 63 23.78 3.23 7.83
N VAL A 64 24.14 1.98 8.11
CA VAL A 64 23.75 0.83 7.27
C VAL A 64 22.24 0.65 7.25
N CYS A 65 21.55 0.75 8.39
CA CYS A 65 20.09 0.66 8.43
C CYS A 65 19.42 1.80 7.66
N GLN A 66 19.88 3.04 7.81
CA GLN A 66 19.35 4.17 7.05
C GLN A 66 19.57 4.00 5.55
N GLU A 67 20.74 3.50 5.16
CA GLU A 67 21.02 3.26 3.75
C GLU A 67 20.14 2.15 3.18
N LEU A 68 19.97 1.04 3.90
CA LEU A 68 19.04 -0.03 3.51
C LEU A 68 17.60 0.47 3.35
N LEU A 69 17.11 1.33 4.26
CA LEU A 69 15.76 1.91 4.17
C LEU A 69 15.54 2.83 2.96
N LYS A 70 16.61 3.30 2.31
CA LYS A 70 16.54 4.06 1.06
C LYS A 70 16.62 3.18 -0.19
N ARG A 71 16.93 1.88 -0.05
CA ARG A 71 17.07 0.97 -1.19
C ARG A 71 15.72 0.39 -1.59
N ASN A 72 15.52 0.33 -2.90
CA ASN A 72 14.32 -0.28 -3.43
C ASN A 72 14.32 -1.80 -3.18
N GLY A 73 13.13 -2.36 -2.94
CA GLY A 73 12.94 -3.81 -2.88
C GLY A 73 13.56 -4.50 -1.66
N ILE A 74 13.76 -3.79 -0.56
CA ILE A 74 14.12 -4.44 0.71
C ILE A 74 13.02 -5.40 1.17
N SER A 75 13.43 -6.57 1.66
CA SER A 75 12.48 -7.55 2.19
C SER A 75 11.82 -7.04 3.49
N LEU A 76 10.59 -7.47 3.74
CA LEU A 76 9.86 -7.12 4.97
C LEU A 76 10.61 -7.47 6.27
N PRO A 77 11.27 -8.64 6.40
CA PRO A 77 12.10 -8.92 7.57
C PRO A 77 13.23 -7.89 7.75
N VAL A 78 13.97 -7.55 6.68
CA VAL A 78 15.06 -6.55 6.74
C VAL A 78 14.53 -5.17 7.14
N LEU A 79 13.38 -4.76 6.61
CA LEU A 79 12.71 -3.51 6.99
C LEU A 79 12.44 -3.48 8.50
N ARG A 80 11.70 -4.48 9.04
CA ARG A 80 11.38 -4.57 10.48
C ARG A 80 12.63 -4.52 11.34
N ASP A 81 13.64 -5.25 10.92
CA ASP A 81 14.94 -5.33 11.57
C ASP A 81 15.67 -3.99 11.64
N CYS A 82 15.61 -3.19 10.57
CA CYS A 82 16.21 -1.85 10.53
C CYS A 82 15.42 -0.86 11.38
N LEU A 83 14.09 -0.89 11.32
CA LEU A 83 13.22 -0.05 12.15
C LEU A 83 13.47 -0.29 13.64
N LEU A 84 13.54 -1.55 14.07
CA LEU A 84 13.81 -1.92 15.47
C LEU A 84 15.21 -1.46 15.93
N HIS A 85 16.23 -1.65 15.08
CA HIS A 85 17.59 -1.20 15.41
C HIS A 85 17.66 0.32 15.59
N LEU A 86 17.10 1.07 14.65
CA LEU A 86 17.07 2.54 14.68
C LEU A 86 16.26 3.07 15.86
N ALA A 87 15.13 2.44 16.19
CA ALA A 87 14.32 2.80 17.35
C ALA A 87 15.12 2.66 18.65
N LYS A 88 15.82 1.53 18.83
CA LYS A 88 16.70 1.28 20.00
C LYS A 88 17.85 2.29 20.07
N SER A 89 18.56 2.51 18.95
CA SER A 89 19.71 3.43 18.91
C SER A 89 19.30 4.88 19.23
N ARG A 90 18.18 5.33 18.68
CA ARG A 90 17.66 6.70 18.85
C ARG A 90 16.77 6.88 20.09
N ARG A 91 16.55 5.82 20.89
CA ARG A 91 15.68 5.82 22.07
C ARG A 91 14.26 6.33 21.77
N THR A 92 13.69 5.87 20.67
CA THR A 92 12.33 6.21 20.23
C THR A 92 11.53 4.92 19.95
N THR A 93 10.26 5.05 19.56
CA THR A 93 9.41 3.89 19.25
C THR A 93 9.61 3.42 17.81
N ASN A 94 9.31 2.15 17.54
CA ASN A 94 9.29 1.62 16.17
C ASN A 94 8.30 2.38 15.29
N LEU A 95 7.17 2.82 15.85
CA LEU A 95 6.17 3.64 15.16
C LEU A 95 6.78 4.96 14.68
N ASN A 96 7.50 5.68 15.54
CA ASN A 96 8.12 6.95 15.15
C ASN A 96 9.13 6.78 14.00
N ILE A 97 9.96 5.74 14.04
CA ILE A 97 10.89 5.46 12.92
C ILE A 97 10.13 5.08 11.65
N LEU A 98 9.07 4.27 11.76
CA LEU A 98 8.24 3.91 10.62
C LEU A 98 7.60 5.15 9.98
N LEU A 99 7.05 6.05 10.78
CA LEU A 99 6.40 7.27 10.32
C LEU A 99 7.40 8.24 9.69
N GLU A 100 8.60 8.39 10.26
CA GLU A 100 9.70 9.14 9.64
C GLU A 100 10.05 8.55 8.26
N TRP A 101 10.13 7.22 8.15
CA TRP A 101 10.44 6.54 6.90
C TRP A 101 9.31 6.69 5.87
N ILE A 102 8.04 6.52 6.26
CA ILE A 102 6.87 6.74 5.38
C ILE A 102 6.87 8.17 4.84
N LYS A 103 7.10 9.16 5.71
CA LYS A 103 7.16 10.58 5.31
C LYS A 103 8.31 10.87 4.35
N ALA A 104 9.40 10.11 4.46
CA ALA A 104 10.60 10.24 3.61
C ALA A 104 10.56 9.35 2.35
N LEU A 105 9.47 8.60 2.08
CA LEU A 105 9.37 7.79 0.87
C LEU A 105 9.46 8.68 -0.38
N PRO A 106 10.25 8.28 -1.40
CA PRO A 106 10.32 9.02 -2.64
C PRO A 106 8.98 8.97 -3.39
N ALA A 107 8.74 9.93 -4.29
CA ALA A 107 7.46 10.02 -5.01
C ALA A 107 7.18 8.79 -5.90
N ASP A 108 8.23 8.18 -6.42
CA ASP A 108 8.24 6.98 -7.26
C ASP A 108 8.48 5.68 -6.47
N ALA A 109 8.33 5.71 -5.13
CA ALA A 109 8.53 4.53 -4.30
C ALA A 109 7.73 3.33 -4.82
N PRO A 110 8.37 2.16 -5.07
CA PRO A 110 7.70 0.97 -5.56
C PRO A 110 6.51 0.56 -4.71
N TYR A 111 5.50 -0.04 -5.36
CA TYR A 111 4.30 -0.52 -4.68
C TYR A 111 4.60 -1.54 -3.56
N SER A 112 5.64 -2.37 -3.74
CA SER A 112 6.08 -3.34 -2.71
C SER A 112 6.59 -2.68 -1.43
N GLU A 113 7.19 -1.49 -1.50
CA GLU A 113 7.63 -0.74 -0.31
C GLU A 113 6.46 -0.14 0.43
N GLN A 114 5.49 0.41 -0.29
CA GLN A 114 4.23 0.88 0.30
C GLN A 114 3.50 -0.28 0.98
N GLN A 115 3.43 -1.45 0.34
CA GLN A 115 2.87 -2.66 0.96
C GLN A 115 3.63 -3.09 2.21
N ASN A 116 4.96 -3.03 2.20
CA ASN A 116 5.77 -3.36 3.37
C ASN A 116 5.51 -2.36 4.51
N ALA A 117 5.42 -1.06 4.21
CA ALA A 117 5.06 -0.04 5.18
C ALA A 117 3.69 -0.30 5.81
N SER A 118 2.69 -0.58 4.97
CA SER A 118 1.34 -0.93 5.42
C SER A 118 1.36 -2.14 6.33
N ARG A 119 2.05 -3.22 5.93
CA ARG A 119 2.16 -4.46 6.73
C ARG A 119 2.77 -4.19 8.09
N VAL A 120 3.90 -3.47 8.16
CA VAL A 120 4.51 -3.12 9.44
C VAL A 120 3.57 -2.31 10.30
N LEU A 121 2.83 -1.35 9.73
CA LEU A 121 1.82 -0.58 10.47
C LEU A 121 0.69 -1.48 10.98
N SER A 122 0.22 -2.44 10.18
CA SER A 122 -0.85 -3.36 10.59
C SER A 122 -0.45 -4.35 11.67
N ASP A 123 0.83 -4.70 11.78
CA ASP A 123 1.34 -5.57 12.84
C ASP A 123 1.39 -4.86 14.21
N MET A 124 1.27 -3.53 14.22
CA MET A 124 1.27 -2.75 15.46
C MET A 124 -0.03 -2.90 16.23
N SER A 125 0.00 -2.62 17.53
CA SER A 125 -1.21 -2.66 18.36
C SER A 125 -2.24 -1.65 17.87
N ALA A 126 -3.53 -1.86 18.20
CA ALA A 126 -4.60 -0.92 17.84
C ALA A 126 -4.29 0.51 18.33
N THR A 127 -3.79 0.66 19.56
CA THR A 127 -3.37 1.95 20.13
C THR A 127 -2.22 2.60 19.34
N GLN A 128 -1.23 1.83 18.92
CA GLN A 128 -0.12 2.34 18.10
C GLN A 128 -0.60 2.78 16.72
N ARG A 129 -1.50 2.01 16.09
CA ARG A 129 -2.08 2.37 14.79
C ARG A 129 -2.91 3.64 14.88
N GLN A 130 -3.73 3.78 15.92
CA GLN A 130 -4.48 5.00 16.18
C GLN A 130 -3.54 6.20 16.38
N HIS A 131 -2.49 6.05 17.19
CA HIS A 131 -1.52 7.13 17.37
C HIS A 131 -0.80 7.49 16.06
N GLY A 132 -0.48 6.49 15.22
CA GLY A 132 0.09 6.70 13.90
C GLY A 132 -0.85 7.46 12.97
N GLN A 133 -2.15 7.10 12.97
CA GLN A 133 -3.21 7.81 12.25
C GLN A 133 -3.29 9.28 12.69
N GLU A 134 -3.30 9.54 13.99
CA GLU A 134 -3.32 10.90 14.56
C GLU A 134 -2.08 11.73 14.16
N GLN A 135 -0.91 11.11 14.10
CA GLN A 135 0.31 11.82 13.64
C GLN A 135 0.28 12.07 12.13
N MET A 136 -0.19 11.12 11.33
CA MET A 136 -0.29 11.25 9.88
C MET A 136 -1.30 12.34 9.47
N SER A 137 -2.41 12.47 10.19
CA SER A 137 -3.42 13.50 9.90
C SER A 137 -2.93 14.93 10.16
N GLN A 138 -1.87 15.09 10.95
CA GLN A 138 -1.21 16.38 11.20
C GLN A 138 -0.19 16.75 10.12
N TRP A 139 0.12 15.86 9.19
CA TRP A 139 1.07 16.16 8.12
C TRP A 139 0.48 17.14 7.10
N SER A 140 1.28 18.14 6.70
CA SER A 140 0.93 19.02 5.59
C SER A 140 0.87 18.19 4.30
N LYS A 141 -0.28 18.24 3.60
CA LYS A 141 -0.46 17.52 2.33
C LYS A 141 0.51 18.01 1.25
N ASP A 142 0.98 19.25 1.32
CA ASP A 142 1.89 19.83 0.32
C ASP A 142 3.32 19.29 0.46
N ASP A 143 3.69 18.85 1.67
CA ASP A 143 5.04 18.34 1.97
C ASP A 143 5.20 16.84 1.71
N LEU A 144 4.11 16.13 1.38
CA LEU A 144 4.11 14.68 1.20
C LEU A 144 4.33 14.29 -0.26
N SER A 145 5.21 13.30 -0.45
CA SER A 145 5.33 12.59 -1.71
C SER A 145 4.05 11.83 -2.04
N ILE A 146 3.86 11.44 -3.31
CA ILE A 146 2.67 10.66 -3.73
C ILE A 146 2.58 9.34 -2.95
N ALA A 147 3.70 8.65 -2.76
CA ALA A 147 3.74 7.41 -1.97
C ALA A 147 3.34 7.65 -0.50
N ALA A 148 3.82 8.73 0.12
CA ALA A 148 3.43 9.07 1.48
C ALA A 148 1.93 9.43 1.59
N LYS A 149 1.40 10.19 0.62
CA LYS A 149 -0.05 10.50 0.53
C LYS A 149 -0.88 9.22 0.46
N ARG A 150 -0.48 8.27 -0.38
CA ARG A 150 -1.13 6.96 -0.51
C ARG A 150 -1.16 6.18 0.80
N MET A 151 -0.05 6.22 1.55
CA MET A 151 0.03 5.58 2.86
C MET A 151 -0.90 6.21 3.89
N VAL A 152 -1.03 7.54 3.88
CA VAL A 152 -2.01 8.25 4.72
C VAL A 152 -3.43 7.83 4.34
N THR A 153 -3.80 7.91 3.06
CA THR A 153 -5.14 7.51 2.57
C THR A 153 -5.46 6.05 2.88
N ALA A 154 -4.51 5.12 2.69
CA ALA A 154 -4.70 3.70 3.03
C ALA A 154 -4.99 3.51 4.52
N THR A 155 -4.31 4.29 5.36
CA THR A 155 -4.42 4.25 6.82
C THR A 155 -5.74 4.86 7.30
N GLU A 156 -6.25 5.87 6.60
CA GLU A 156 -7.61 6.44 6.80
C GLU A 156 -8.70 5.44 6.40
N LEU A 157 -8.61 4.81 5.22
CA LEU A 157 -9.57 3.79 4.78
C LEU A 157 -9.56 2.54 5.68
N ALA A 158 -8.44 2.26 6.34
CA ALA A 158 -8.34 1.18 7.32
C ALA A 158 -8.94 1.52 8.70
N ALA A 159 -9.28 2.79 8.94
CA ALA A 159 -9.71 3.28 10.24
C ALA A 159 -11.20 3.01 10.52
N GLY A 160 -11.50 1.82 11.07
CA GLY A 160 -12.63 1.64 11.99
C GLY A 160 -14.05 1.90 11.46
N PRO A 161 -15.05 2.02 12.36
CA PRO A 161 -16.47 1.79 12.09
C PRO A 161 -17.10 2.80 11.12
N ASP A 162 -16.52 3.99 10.98
CA ASP A 162 -16.93 5.01 10.01
C ASP A 162 -16.30 4.71 8.65
N ARG A 163 -16.66 3.54 8.10
CA ARG A 163 -16.20 3.09 6.79
C ARG A 163 -16.46 4.18 5.76
N PHE A 164 -15.41 4.56 5.05
CA PHE A 164 -15.50 5.51 3.95
C PHE A 164 -16.54 5.06 2.92
N ASP A 165 -17.49 5.92 2.57
CA ASP A 165 -18.51 5.63 1.55
C ASP A 165 -17.91 5.87 0.16
N LEU A 166 -17.34 4.81 -0.44
CA LEU A 166 -16.78 4.87 -1.80
C LEU A 166 -17.83 5.35 -2.83
N PRO A 167 -19.07 4.81 -2.86
CA PRO A 167 -20.11 5.25 -3.79
C PRO A 167 -20.40 6.76 -3.74
N SER A 168 -20.46 7.36 -2.55
CA SER A 168 -20.70 8.80 -2.41
C SER A 168 -19.57 9.65 -2.99
N THR A 169 -18.34 9.12 -3.04
CA THR A 169 -17.18 9.81 -3.62
C THR A 169 -17.05 9.70 -5.14
N ALA A 170 -17.99 9.03 -5.80
CA ALA A 170 -18.01 8.96 -7.27
C ALA A 170 -18.10 10.33 -7.96
N ARG A 171 -18.55 11.37 -7.25
CA ARG A 171 -18.54 12.77 -7.74
C ARG A 171 -17.17 13.43 -7.70
N GLU A 172 -16.25 12.89 -6.90
CA GLU A 172 -14.87 13.35 -6.73
C GLU A 172 -13.92 12.34 -7.39
N THR A 173 -13.92 12.30 -8.73
CA THR A 173 -13.23 11.26 -9.52
C THR A 173 -11.77 11.04 -9.09
N ASP A 174 -11.01 12.10 -8.82
CA ASP A 174 -9.61 11.99 -8.41
C ASP A 174 -9.45 11.35 -7.03
N ARG A 175 -10.36 11.66 -6.10
CA ARG A 175 -10.39 11.06 -4.77
C ARG A 175 -10.79 9.59 -4.84
N LEU A 176 -11.81 9.26 -5.64
CA LEU A 176 -12.21 7.87 -5.85
C LEU A 176 -11.05 7.05 -6.43
N LYS A 177 -10.37 7.57 -7.47
CA LYS A 177 -9.20 6.93 -8.05
C LYS A 177 -8.11 6.68 -7.03
N GLU A 178 -7.79 7.68 -6.20
CA GLU A 178 -6.80 7.52 -5.14
C GLU A 178 -7.21 6.43 -4.15
N CYS A 179 -8.48 6.41 -3.71
CA CYS A 179 -8.99 5.38 -2.80
C CYS A 179 -8.87 3.97 -3.39
N LEU A 180 -9.22 3.79 -4.67
CA LEU A 180 -9.12 2.51 -5.38
C LEU A 180 -7.65 2.05 -5.50
N ILE A 181 -6.72 2.96 -5.78
CA ILE A 181 -5.28 2.66 -5.86
C ILE A 181 -4.74 2.16 -4.52
N VAL A 182 -5.16 2.77 -3.42
CA VAL A 182 -4.64 2.45 -2.08
C VAL A 182 -5.35 1.29 -1.40
N LEU A 183 -6.56 0.92 -1.84
CA LEU A 183 -7.33 -0.14 -1.19
C LEU A 183 -6.56 -1.46 -1.05
N PRO A 184 -5.82 -1.95 -2.08
CA PRO A 184 -5.08 -3.20 -1.94
C PRO A 184 -3.81 -3.05 -1.07
N LEU A 185 -3.40 -1.82 -0.70
CA LEU A 185 -2.34 -1.57 0.28
C LEU A 185 -2.80 -1.87 1.72
N ILE A 186 -4.11 -1.90 1.99
CA ILE A 186 -4.65 -2.13 3.34
C ILE A 186 -4.38 -3.57 3.78
N PRO A 187 -3.63 -3.86 4.86
CA PRO A 187 -3.26 -5.24 5.18
C PRO A 187 -4.39 -6.12 5.72
N SER A 188 -5.48 -5.53 6.22
CA SER A 188 -6.63 -6.27 6.74
C SER A 188 -7.50 -6.79 5.59
N VAL A 189 -7.62 -8.11 5.47
CA VAL A 189 -8.53 -8.76 4.49
C VAL A 189 -9.97 -8.36 4.76
N ALA A 190 -10.42 -8.40 6.02
CA ALA A 190 -11.79 -8.03 6.38
C ALA A 190 -12.14 -6.58 5.98
N VAL A 191 -11.18 -5.64 6.09
CA VAL A 191 -11.41 -4.27 5.62
C VAL A 191 -11.53 -4.24 4.10
N GLN A 192 -10.62 -4.88 3.36
CA GLN A 192 -10.74 -4.94 1.90
C GLN A 192 -12.07 -5.57 1.47
N GLU A 193 -12.45 -6.72 2.04
CA GLU A 193 -13.72 -7.40 1.75
C GLU A 193 -14.92 -6.50 2.02
N SER A 194 -14.86 -5.67 3.06
CA SER A 194 -15.96 -4.73 3.36
C SER A 194 -16.21 -3.74 2.22
N TYR A 195 -15.19 -3.38 1.44
CA TYR A 195 -15.29 -2.48 0.28
C TYR A 195 -15.67 -3.17 -1.02
N TYR A 196 -15.79 -4.50 -1.03
CA TYR A 196 -15.99 -5.24 -2.27
C TYR A 196 -17.32 -4.91 -2.97
N ASP A 197 -18.42 -4.89 -2.22
CA ASP A 197 -19.74 -4.63 -2.78
C ASP A 197 -19.86 -3.19 -3.34
N ASP A 198 -19.15 -2.23 -2.74
CA ASP A 198 -19.07 -0.86 -3.27
C ASP A 198 -18.35 -0.82 -4.62
N ILE A 199 -17.27 -1.58 -4.76
CA ILE A 199 -16.50 -1.66 -6.00
C ILE A 199 -17.34 -2.32 -7.09
N GLN A 200 -18.07 -3.39 -6.77
CA GLN A 200 -19.03 -4.01 -7.69
C GLN A 200 -20.11 -3.01 -8.14
N LEU A 201 -20.70 -2.27 -7.19
CA LEU A 201 -21.70 -1.25 -7.49
C LEU A 201 -21.14 -0.14 -8.40
N LEU A 202 -19.93 0.33 -8.13
CA LEU A 202 -19.25 1.34 -8.94
C LEU A 202 -18.93 0.83 -10.34
N LEU A 203 -18.48 -0.43 -10.45
CA LEU A 203 -18.22 -1.08 -11.73
C LEU A 203 -19.50 -1.16 -12.54
N ALA A 204 -20.58 -1.70 -11.97
CA ALA A 204 -21.88 -1.80 -12.64
C ALA A 204 -22.39 -0.42 -13.12
N ARG A 205 -22.31 0.61 -12.27
CA ARG A 205 -22.68 1.99 -12.65
C ARG A 205 -21.85 2.52 -13.82
N SER A 206 -20.53 2.36 -13.75
CA SER A 206 -19.63 2.83 -14.80
C SER A 206 -19.90 2.15 -16.15
N THR A 207 -20.20 0.85 -16.14
CA THR A 207 -20.58 0.09 -17.34
C THR A 207 -21.87 0.61 -17.97
N HIS A 208 -22.86 1.03 -17.17
CA HIS A 208 -24.12 1.57 -17.66
C HIS A 208 -24.00 3.00 -18.20
N GLU A 209 -23.19 3.84 -17.56
CA GLU A 209 -23.10 5.27 -17.90
C GLU A 209 -22.17 5.53 -19.10
N GLN A 210 -21.04 4.80 -19.18
CA GLN A 210 -19.99 5.02 -20.17
C GLN A 210 -19.38 3.68 -20.61
N SER A 211 -20.06 2.98 -21.52
CA SER A 211 -19.56 1.75 -22.14
C SER A 211 -18.50 2.05 -23.22
N THR A 212 -17.43 2.78 -22.87
CA THR A 212 -16.24 2.86 -23.73
C THR A 212 -15.25 1.78 -23.30
N ALA A 213 -14.66 1.08 -24.29
CA ALA A 213 -13.68 0.04 -24.05
C ALA A 213 -12.38 0.55 -23.37
N ASP A 214 -12.23 1.86 -23.19
CA ASP A 214 -11.04 2.50 -22.63
C ASP A 214 -11.35 3.44 -21.45
N ASP A 215 -12.44 3.19 -20.71
CA ASP A 215 -12.73 3.94 -19.49
C ASP A 215 -11.63 3.67 -18.41
N PRO A 216 -10.80 4.68 -18.05
CA PRO A 216 -9.74 4.50 -17.06
C PRO A 216 -10.27 4.18 -15.66
N LEU A 217 -11.51 4.57 -15.32
CA LEU A 217 -12.12 4.24 -14.04
C LEU A 217 -12.51 2.75 -13.99
N GLN A 218 -13.16 2.22 -15.03
CA GLN A 218 -13.44 0.79 -15.15
C GLN A 218 -12.16 -0.04 -15.05
N ARG A 219 -11.11 0.35 -15.77
CA ARG A 219 -9.81 -0.32 -15.70
C ARG A 219 -9.26 -0.35 -14.27
N LEU A 220 -9.38 0.77 -13.55
CA LEU A 220 -8.93 0.86 -12.16
C LEU A 220 -9.79 0.00 -11.23
N LEU A 221 -11.12 -0.04 -11.40
CA LEU A 221 -12.03 -0.89 -10.63
C LEU A 221 -11.69 -2.37 -10.82
N ILE A 222 -11.53 -2.82 -12.08
CA ILE A 222 -11.15 -4.20 -12.42
C ILE A 222 -9.80 -4.56 -11.80
N THR A 223 -8.81 -3.67 -11.93
CA THR A 223 -7.48 -3.86 -11.32
C THR A 223 -7.55 -3.93 -9.79
N THR A 224 -8.45 -3.14 -9.18
CA THR A 224 -8.65 -3.13 -7.74
C THR A 224 -9.26 -4.46 -7.29
N ILE A 225 -10.30 -4.95 -7.97
CA ILE A 225 -10.89 -6.29 -7.74
C ILE A 225 -9.79 -7.36 -7.77
N ALA A 226 -8.94 -7.37 -8.80
CA ALA A 226 -7.88 -8.37 -8.95
C ALA A 226 -6.89 -8.37 -7.76
N ARG A 227 -6.50 -7.18 -7.30
CA ARG A 227 -5.41 -6.99 -6.32
C ARG A 227 -5.85 -7.07 -4.87
N MET A 228 -7.15 -6.96 -4.61
CA MET A 228 -7.70 -7.17 -3.27
C MET A 228 -7.39 -8.59 -2.75
N ARG A 229 -7.69 -8.83 -1.48
CA ARG A 229 -7.56 -10.14 -0.83
C ARG A 229 -8.87 -10.48 -0.17
N GLY A 230 -9.18 -11.78 -0.12
CA GLY A 230 -10.48 -12.25 0.35
C GLY A 230 -11.49 -12.32 -0.78
N ARG A 231 -12.60 -13.03 -0.55
CA ARG A 231 -13.67 -13.28 -1.55
C ARG A 231 -13.18 -13.76 -2.92
N ASP A 232 -12.09 -14.53 -3.00
CA ASP A 232 -11.43 -14.93 -4.25
C ASP A 232 -12.38 -15.58 -5.26
N ALA A 233 -13.39 -16.33 -4.80
CA ALA A 233 -14.40 -16.95 -5.65
C ALA A 233 -15.40 -15.95 -6.26
N ASP A 234 -15.82 -14.93 -5.50
CA ASP A 234 -16.68 -13.87 -6.03
C ASP A 234 -15.89 -12.99 -7.01
N ARG A 235 -14.63 -12.69 -6.69
CA ARG A 235 -13.72 -11.93 -7.57
C ARG A 235 -13.48 -12.64 -8.88
N ALA A 236 -13.22 -13.95 -8.83
CA ALA A 236 -13.10 -14.76 -10.02
C ALA A 236 -14.40 -14.77 -10.82
N ARG A 237 -15.57 -14.90 -10.17
CA ARG A 237 -16.88 -14.86 -10.83
C ARG A 237 -17.08 -13.56 -11.61
N ASP A 238 -16.88 -12.42 -10.97
CA ASP A 238 -17.08 -11.12 -11.62
C ASP A 238 -16.13 -10.90 -12.80
N LEU A 239 -14.86 -11.30 -12.65
CA LEU A 239 -13.89 -11.22 -13.74
C LEU A 239 -14.28 -12.14 -14.91
N VAL A 240 -14.77 -13.35 -14.63
CA VAL A 240 -15.30 -14.26 -15.67
C VAL A 240 -16.50 -13.66 -16.38
N GLU A 241 -17.42 -13.03 -15.64
CA GLU A 241 -18.58 -12.36 -16.22
C GLU A 241 -18.18 -11.23 -17.17
N LEU A 242 -17.17 -10.42 -16.82
CA LEU A 242 -16.61 -9.41 -17.72
C LEU A 242 -16.01 -10.01 -19.00
N ILE A 243 -15.25 -11.11 -18.87
CA ILE A 243 -14.64 -11.80 -20.01
C ILE A 243 -15.72 -12.35 -20.95
N VAL A 244 -16.75 -13.01 -20.40
CA VAL A 244 -17.87 -13.55 -21.16
C VAL A 244 -18.68 -12.44 -21.84
N ALA A 245 -18.86 -11.31 -21.16
CA ALA A 245 -19.54 -10.13 -21.71
C ALA A 245 -18.68 -9.35 -22.74
N LYS A 246 -17.45 -9.79 -23.01
CA LYS A 246 -16.45 -9.10 -23.84
C LYS A 246 -16.14 -7.67 -23.36
N GLN A 247 -16.25 -7.40 -22.06
CA GLN A 247 -15.98 -6.10 -21.45
C GLN A 247 -14.58 -6.08 -20.85
N HIS A 248 -13.69 -5.23 -21.38
CA HIS A 248 -12.29 -5.13 -20.94
C HIS A 248 -11.58 -6.50 -20.90
N SER A 249 -11.88 -7.39 -21.85
CA SER A 249 -11.49 -8.81 -21.81
C SER A 249 -10.00 -9.02 -21.55
N ALA A 250 -9.12 -8.25 -22.20
CA ALA A 250 -7.67 -8.36 -21.99
C ALA A 250 -7.28 -8.07 -20.54
N LEU A 251 -7.83 -7.02 -19.95
CA LEU A 251 -7.57 -6.64 -18.56
C LEU A 251 -8.21 -7.63 -17.58
N ALA A 252 -9.44 -8.09 -17.86
CA ALA A 252 -10.13 -9.06 -17.02
C ALA A 252 -9.43 -10.42 -17.03
N ILE A 253 -8.90 -10.86 -18.18
CA ILE A 253 -8.06 -12.06 -18.32
C ILE A 253 -6.78 -11.92 -17.50
N ALA A 254 -6.03 -10.83 -17.69
CA ALA A 254 -4.80 -10.57 -16.92
C ALA A 254 -5.05 -10.43 -15.41
N SER A 255 -6.25 -9.97 -15.03
CA SER A 255 -6.69 -9.85 -13.64
C SER A 255 -7.07 -11.20 -13.05
N LEU A 256 -7.77 -12.05 -13.80
CA LEU A 256 -8.15 -13.40 -13.38
C LEU A 256 -6.92 -14.28 -13.19
N ASP A 257 -5.89 -14.09 -14.02
CA ASP A 257 -4.63 -14.84 -13.95
C ASP A 257 -3.87 -14.64 -12.63
N GLN A 258 -4.09 -13.51 -11.95
CA GLN A 258 -3.51 -13.19 -10.64
C GLN A 258 -4.22 -13.90 -9.48
N LEU A 259 -5.42 -14.46 -9.70
CA LEU A 259 -6.16 -15.20 -8.69
C LEU A 259 -5.80 -16.69 -8.70
N PRO A 260 -5.84 -17.38 -7.55
CA PRO A 260 -5.66 -18.83 -7.49
C PRO A 260 -6.67 -19.55 -8.39
N ALA A 261 -6.22 -20.47 -9.24
CA ALA A 261 -7.12 -21.20 -10.15
C ALA A 261 -8.14 -22.08 -9.41
N GLU A 262 -7.86 -22.41 -8.14
CA GLU A 262 -8.73 -23.14 -7.24
C GLU A 262 -9.95 -22.32 -6.81
N SER A 263 -9.89 -20.99 -6.89
CA SER A 263 -11.01 -20.12 -6.55
C SER A 263 -11.97 -19.91 -7.72
N TRP A 264 -11.63 -20.36 -8.93
CA TRP A 264 -12.45 -20.14 -10.11
C TRP A 264 -13.75 -20.96 -10.04
N PRO A 265 -14.91 -20.38 -10.42
CA PRO A 265 -16.18 -21.08 -10.35
C PRO A 265 -16.25 -22.24 -11.36
N ASP A 266 -16.23 -23.49 -10.85
CA ASP A 266 -16.26 -24.72 -11.67
C ASP A 266 -17.41 -24.75 -12.69
N GLN A 267 -18.58 -24.24 -12.29
CA GLN A 267 -19.77 -24.16 -13.13
C GLN A 267 -19.59 -23.24 -14.35
N GLN A 268 -18.68 -22.26 -14.28
CA GLN A 268 -18.43 -21.29 -15.34
C GLN A 268 -17.21 -21.62 -16.20
N LEU A 269 -16.40 -22.63 -15.84
CA LEU A 269 -15.18 -22.98 -16.60
C LEU A 269 -15.44 -23.26 -18.08
N GLY A 270 -16.60 -23.82 -18.43
CA GLY A 270 -16.98 -24.04 -19.82
C GLY A 270 -17.22 -22.74 -20.60
N PHE A 271 -17.88 -21.76 -19.98
CA PHE A 271 -18.12 -20.44 -20.58
C PHE A 271 -16.82 -19.64 -20.69
N LEU A 272 -16.01 -19.68 -19.64
CA LEU A 272 -14.68 -19.06 -19.62
C LEU A 272 -13.79 -19.63 -20.74
N ALA A 273 -13.75 -20.96 -20.91
CA ALA A 273 -13.01 -21.62 -21.98
C ALA A 273 -13.44 -21.12 -23.37
N ALA A 274 -14.75 -21.05 -23.63
CA ALA A 274 -15.27 -20.54 -24.88
C ALA A 274 -14.92 -19.05 -25.10
N ALA A 275 -15.02 -18.23 -24.05
CA ALA A 275 -14.71 -16.81 -24.11
C ALA A 275 -13.21 -16.55 -24.34
N VAL A 276 -12.32 -17.36 -23.76
CA VAL A 276 -10.87 -17.28 -24.01
C VAL A 276 -10.51 -17.67 -25.44
N ILE A 277 -11.13 -18.71 -26.01
CA ILE A 277 -10.95 -19.05 -27.43
C ILE A 277 -11.37 -17.87 -28.32
N ALA A 278 -12.53 -17.26 -28.03
CA ALA A 278 -13.02 -16.12 -28.79
C ALA A 278 -12.07 -14.91 -28.64
N PHE A 279 -11.60 -14.62 -27.43
CA PHE A 279 -10.64 -13.56 -27.17
C PHE A 279 -9.34 -13.76 -27.96
N VAL A 280 -8.72 -14.94 -27.90
CA VAL A 280 -7.48 -15.24 -28.63
C VAL A 280 -7.69 -15.11 -30.15
N ALA A 281 -8.84 -15.54 -30.66
CA ALA A 281 -9.17 -15.43 -32.09
C ALA A 281 -9.42 -13.97 -32.52
N ASP A 282 -10.01 -13.14 -31.67
CA ASP A 282 -10.36 -11.74 -31.94
C ASP A 282 -9.16 -10.78 -31.68
N SER A 283 -8.18 -11.17 -30.86
CA SER A 283 -7.04 -10.33 -30.47
C SER A 283 -6.03 -10.13 -31.61
N ASN A 284 -5.77 -8.87 -31.95
CA ASN A 284 -4.73 -8.47 -32.90
C ASN A 284 -3.34 -8.31 -32.25
N SER A 285 -3.28 -8.20 -30.92
CA SER A 285 -2.05 -8.03 -30.15
C SER A 285 -1.45 -9.39 -29.78
N GLU A 286 -0.18 -9.60 -30.12
CA GLU A 286 0.57 -10.79 -29.73
C GLU A 286 0.61 -10.99 -28.21
N ALA A 287 0.84 -9.91 -27.45
CA ALA A 287 0.90 -9.96 -25.99
C ALA A 287 -0.44 -10.38 -25.38
N GLU A 288 -1.56 -9.91 -25.95
CA GLU A 288 -2.90 -10.33 -25.53
C GLU A 288 -3.16 -11.79 -25.86
N ARG A 289 -2.83 -12.23 -27.08
CA ARG A 289 -2.96 -13.65 -27.47
C ARG A 289 -2.16 -14.55 -26.54
N GLN A 290 -0.92 -14.17 -26.22
CA GLN A 290 -0.06 -14.92 -25.29
C GLN A 290 -0.68 -15.03 -23.90
N THR A 291 -1.21 -13.92 -23.36
CA THR A 291 -1.92 -13.92 -22.06
C THR A 291 -3.15 -14.84 -22.12
N GLY A 292 -3.91 -14.81 -23.22
CA GLY A 292 -5.05 -15.69 -23.45
C GLY A 292 -4.66 -17.17 -23.52
N PHE A 293 -3.52 -17.50 -24.15
CA PHE A 293 -3.00 -18.87 -24.19
C PHE A 293 -2.59 -19.38 -22.80
N GLU A 294 -1.87 -18.56 -22.01
CA GLU A 294 -1.45 -18.90 -20.65
C GLU A 294 -2.65 -19.18 -19.74
N LEU A 295 -3.66 -18.31 -19.79
CA LEU A 295 -4.92 -18.54 -19.07
C LEU A 295 -5.62 -19.81 -19.59
N GLY A 296 -5.62 -20.03 -20.91
CA GLY A 296 -6.15 -21.23 -21.54
C GLY A 296 -5.53 -22.52 -20.99
N GLU A 297 -4.21 -22.56 -20.83
CA GLU A 297 -3.52 -23.72 -20.25
C GLU A 297 -3.96 -24.01 -18.81
N LYS A 298 -4.15 -22.96 -17.99
CA LYS A 298 -4.71 -23.09 -16.63
C LYS A 298 -6.15 -23.63 -16.65
N ILE A 299 -7.00 -23.14 -17.56
CA ILE A 299 -8.38 -23.62 -17.73
C ILE A 299 -8.40 -25.09 -18.15
N ALA A 300 -7.56 -25.50 -19.11
CA ALA A 300 -7.49 -26.87 -19.59
C ALA A 300 -7.26 -27.87 -18.45
N ASN A 301 -6.36 -27.54 -17.52
CA ASN A 301 -6.05 -28.40 -16.36
C ASN A 301 -7.24 -28.60 -15.41
N ARG A 302 -8.21 -27.69 -15.43
CA ARG A 302 -9.40 -27.68 -14.58
C ARG A 302 -10.66 -28.25 -15.24
N LEU A 303 -10.68 -28.34 -16.57
CA LEU A 303 -11.82 -28.89 -17.32
C LEU A 303 -11.93 -30.42 -17.18
N PRO A 304 -13.14 -30.99 -17.18
CA PRO A 304 -13.35 -32.43 -17.35
C PRO A 304 -12.73 -32.94 -18.65
N GLU A 305 -12.25 -34.20 -18.66
CA GLU A 305 -11.47 -34.79 -19.76
C GLU A 305 -12.10 -34.58 -21.15
N GLU A 306 -13.40 -34.84 -21.27
CA GLU A 306 -14.14 -34.68 -22.54
C GLU A 306 -14.10 -33.23 -23.07
N LYS A 307 -14.29 -32.24 -22.19
CA LYS A 307 -14.26 -30.81 -22.54
C LYS A 307 -12.83 -30.34 -22.77
N ARG A 308 -11.89 -30.84 -21.97
CA ARG A 308 -10.46 -30.53 -22.03
C ARG A 308 -9.88 -30.86 -23.40
N SER A 309 -10.10 -32.07 -23.91
CA SER A 309 -9.56 -32.50 -25.21
C SER A 309 -10.03 -31.61 -26.37
N ARG A 310 -11.33 -31.25 -26.39
CA ARG A 310 -11.87 -30.35 -27.41
C ARG A 310 -11.29 -28.95 -27.30
N PHE A 311 -11.18 -28.43 -26.08
CA PHE A 311 -10.64 -27.11 -25.79
C PHE A 311 -9.16 -27.00 -26.18
N THR A 312 -8.32 -27.96 -25.75
CA THR A 312 -6.87 -27.95 -26.06
C THR A 312 -6.60 -28.09 -27.55
N LYS A 313 -7.39 -28.93 -28.26
CA LYS A 313 -7.31 -29.02 -29.73
C LYS A 313 -7.57 -27.66 -30.38
N ARG A 314 -8.65 -26.98 -29.97
CA ARG A 314 -9.00 -25.67 -30.54
C ARG A 314 -7.95 -24.60 -30.23
N LEU A 315 -7.39 -24.61 -29.03
CA LEU A 315 -6.33 -23.70 -28.63
C LEU A 315 -5.05 -23.92 -29.46
N ALA A 316 -4.71 -25.19 -29.75
CA ALA A 316 -3.56 -25.55 -30.59
C ALA A 316 -3.74 -25.11 -32.04
N GLU A 317 -4.93 -25.25 -32.62
CA GLU A 317 -5.26 -24.74 -33.97
C GLU A 317 -5.02 -23.22 -34.05
N LEU A 318 -5.47 -22.46 -33.05
CA LEU A 318 -5.24 -21.01 -33.02
C LEU A 318 -3.76 -20.65 -32.92
N ARG A 319 -2.98 -21.40 -32.13
CA ARG A 319 -1.53 -21.19 -31.99
C ARG A 319 -0.78 -21.49 -33.31
N ALA A 320 -1.19 -22.52 -34.05
CA ALA A 320 -0.61 -22.84 -35.35
C ALA A 320 -0.89 -21.73 -36.38
N ASN A 321 -2.12 -21.24 -36.45
CA ASN A 321 -2.49 -20.14 -37.36
C ASN A 321 -1.72 -18.84 -37.05
N ASP A 322 -1.44 -18.56 -35.77
CA ASP A 322 -0.61 -17.40 -35.40
C ASP A 322 0.80 -17.51 -35.96
N SER A 323 1.39 -18.71 -35.96
CA SER A 323 2.76 -18.94 -36.47
C SER A 323 2.88 -18.84 -37.99
N GLU A 324 1.82 -19.15 -38.75
CA GLU A 324 1.81 -19.05 -40.21
C GLU A 324 1.63 -17.61 -40.73
N SER A 325 1.14 -16.71 -39.87
CA SER A 325 0.86 -15.31 -40.23
C SER A 325 2.05 -14.36 -40.02
N ARG A 326 3.18 -14.86 -39.53
CA ARG A 326 4.43 -14.11 -39.27
C ARG A 326 5.50 -14.42 -40.31
#